data_AF-A0A9P8FVR8-F1
#
_entry.id   AF-A0A9P8FVR8-F1
#
_cell.length_a   1.000
_cell.length_b   1.000
_cell.length_c   1.000
_cell.angle_alpha   90.00
_cell.angle_beta   90.00
_cell.angle_gamma   90.00
#
_symmetry.space_group_name_H-M   'P 1'
#
loop_
_entity.id
_entity.type
_entity.pdbx_description
1 polymer ?
#
loop_
_entity_poly.entity_id
_entity_poly.type
_entity_poly.pdbx_seq_one_letter_code
_entity_poly.pdbx_strand_id
1 'polypeptide(L)' 'MYPQHWNLDSSSIERHWLRKAREEYGVKVILIQVQHFEGEHTWADSFAKLLALNQTQYERVISLDSDADVLEHMVELFL' A
#
# COMPACT_ATOMS: atom_id res chain seq x y z
N MET A 1 -1.61 -1.64 -0.83
CA MET A 1 -2.75 -0.78 -1.24
C MET A 1 -2.28 0.12 -2.37
N TYR A 2 -3.17 0.70 -3.17
CA TYR A 2 -2.77 1.66 -4.19
C TYR A 2 -3.77 2.83 -4.31
N PRO A 3 -3.30 4.06 -4.61
CA PRO A 3 -4.15 5.23 -4.79
C PRO A 3 -5.12 5.11 -5.97
N GLN A 4 -6.33 5.64 -5.78
CA GLN A 4 -7.38 5.65 -6.81
C GLN A 4 -7.03 6.46 -8.06
N HIS A 5 -6.16 7.45 -7.94
CA HIS A 5 -5.78 8.31 -9.06
C HIS A 5 -4.69 7.71 -9.96
N TRP A 6 -4.15 6.52 -9.63
CA TRP A 6 -3.15 5.87 -10.48
C TRP A 6 -3.73 5.54 -11.86
N ASN A 7 -2.97 5.82 -12.91
CA ASN A 7 -3.33 5.42 -14.26
C ASN A 7 -3.15 3.90 -14.38
N LEU A 8 -4.21 3.19 -14.77
CA LEU A 8 -4.19 1.74 -14.99
C LEU A 8 -4.36 1.37 -16.47
N ASP A 9 -3.99 2.25 -17.39
CA ASP A 9 -3.93 1.97 -18.81
C ASP A 9 -2.95 0.83 -19.11
N SER A 10 -3.15 0.12 -20.22
CA SER A 10 -2.38 -1.08 -20.55
C SER A 10 -0.87 -0.85 -20.66
N SER A 11 -0.45 0.37 -20.98
CA SER A 11 0.96 0.80 -21.08
C SER A 11 1.52 1.47 -19.83
N SER A 12 0.69 1.69 -18.80
CA SER A 12 1.14 2.35 -17.56
C SER A 12 2.09 1.46 -16.76
N ILE A 13 3.07 2.08 -16.11
CA ILE A 13 4.03 1.37 -15.27
C ILE A 13 3.36 0.87 -13.98
N GLU A 14 2.39 1.63 -13.47
CA GLU A 14 1.58 1.30 -12.31
C GLU A 14 0.81 0.00 -12.54
N ARG A 15 0.13 -0.14 -13.68
CA ARG A 15 -0.56 -1.39 -14.04
C ARG A 15 0.40 -2.55 -14.17
N HIS A 16 1.58 -2.34 -14.78
CA HIS A 16 2.58 -3.39 -14.91
C HIS A 16 2.96 -3.98 -13.55
N TRP A 17 3.30 -3.12 -12.58
CA TRP A 17 3.70 -3.56 -11.24
C TRP A 17 2.56 -4.15 -10.42
N LEU A 18 1.36 -3.56 -10.47
CA LEU A 18 0.19 -4.11 -9.79
C LEU A 18 -0.20 -5.49 -10.33
N ARG A 19 -0.08 -5.70 -11.65
CA ARG A 19 -0.28 -7.03 -12.25
C ARG A 19 0.75 -8.02 -11.74
N LYS A 20 2.04 -7.65 -11.76
CA LYS A 20 3.12 -8.49 -11.27
C LYS A 20 2.90 -8.92 -9.81
N ALA A 21 2.58 -7.97 -8.93
CA ALA A 21 2.29 -8.23 -7.52
C ALA A 21 1.15 -9.25 -7.32
N ARG A 22 0.10 -9.17 -8.14
CA ARG A 22 -1.07 -10.06 -8.06
C ARG A 22 -0.81 -11.43 -8.65
N GLU A 23 -0.22 -11.49 -9.83
CA GLU A 23 -0.09 -12.73 -10.61
C GLU A 23 1.13 -13.56 -10.19
N GLU A 24 2.27 -12.94 -9.89
CA GLU A 24 3.50 -13.67 -9.54
C GLU A 24 3.61 -13.92 -8.02
N TYR A 25 3.20 -12.95 -7.21
CA TYR A 25 3.37 -13.00 -5.75
C TYR A 25 2.08 -13.30 -4.99
N GLY A 26 0.94 -13.45 -5.68
CA GLY A 26 -0.34 -13.78 -5.07
C GLY A 26 -0.88 -12.71 -4.10
N VAL A 27 -0.41 -11.46 -4.21
CA VAL A 27 -0.75 -10.40 -3.26
C VAL A 27 -2.17 -9.90 -3.49
N LYS A 28 -2.94 -9.73 -2.40
CA LYS A 28 -4.23 -9.03 -2.44
C LYS A 28 -4.00 -7.52 -2.44
N VAL A 29 -4.22 -6.89 -3.58
CA VAL A 29 -4.09 -5.43 -3.72
C VAL A 29 -5.45 -4.77 -3.53
N ILE A 30 -5.54 -3.81 -2.60
CA ILE A 30 -6.74 -3.04 -2.29
C ILE A 30 -6.58 -1.60 -2.80
N LEU A 31 -7.61 -1.10 -3.48
CA LEU A 31 -7.73 0.29 -3.92
C LEU A 31 -8.08 1.18 -2.72
N ILE A 32 -7.40 2.32 -2.58
CA ILE A 32 -7.68 3.30 -1.54
C ILE A 32 -7.83 4.72 -2.10
N GLN A 33 -8.68 5.51 -1.47
CA GLN A 33 -8.71 6.95 -1.67
C GLN A 33 -7.72 7.58 -0.69
N VAL A 34 -6.68 8.23 -1.23
CA VAL A 34 -5.70 8.96 -0.41
C VAL A 34 -6.38 10.20 0.15
N GLN A 35 -6.30 10.39 1.47
CA GLN A 35 -6.77 11.61 2.12
C GLN A 35 -5.61 12.59 2.19
N HIS A 36 -5.79 13.74 1.55
CA HIS A 36 -4.85 14.85 1.57
C HIS A 36 -5.26 15.85 2.64
N PHE A 37 -4.32 16.29 3.47
CA PHE A 37 -4.53 17.33 4.47
C PHE A 37 -3.65 18.54 4.17
N GLU A 38 -4.23 19.75 4.25
CA GLU A 38 -3.47 20.99 4.14
C GLU A 38 -2.49 21.11 5.32
N GLY A 39 -1.20 21.26 5.03
CA GLY A 39 -0.14 21.25 6.03
C GLY A 39 1.25 21.10 5.42
N GLU A 40 2.18 20.53 6.18
CA GLU A 40 3.54 20.27 5.70
C GLU A 40 3.50 19.26 4.53
N HIS A 41 4.13 19.62 3.40
CA HIS A 41 4.01 18.91 2.13
C HIS A 41 4.45 17.45 2.17
N THR A 42 5.44 17.11 2.99
CA THR A 42 5.93 15.74 3.19
C THR A 42 4.88 14.87 3.89
N TRP A 43 4.11 15.46 4.81
CA TRP A 43 3.13 14.75 5.62
C TRP A 43 1.70 14.78 5.08
N ALA A 44 1.43 15.65 4.11
CA ALA A 44 0.08 15.92 3.60
C ALA A 44 -0.69 14.66 3.17
N ASP A 45 0.01 13.69 2.56
CA ASP A 45 -0.58 12.39 2.15
C ASP A 45 -0.19 11.22 3.08
N SER A 46 0.72 11.45 4.03
CA SER A 46 1.25 10.41 4.93
C SER A 46 0.20 9.87 5.90
N PHE A 47 -0.93 10.55 6.08
CA PHE A 47 -2.07 10.06 6.86
C PHE A 47 -2.66 8.76 6.32
N ALA A 48 -2.45 8.45 5.03
CA ALA A 48 -2.79 7.15 4.47
C ALA A 48 -2.17 5.99 5.27
N LYS A 49 -0.99 6.18 5.88
CA LYS A 49 -0.33 5.19 6.75
C LYS A 49 -1.17 4.88 7.98
N LEU A 50 -1.73 5.90 8.63
CA LEU A 50 -2.58 5.74 9.81
C LEU A 50 -3.93 5.11 9.44
N LEU A 51 -4.48 5.51 8.29
CA LEU A 51 -5.76 5.00 7.80
C LEU A 51 -5.69 3.53 7.34
N ALA A 52 -4.50 3.00 7.09
CA ALA A 52 -4.29 1.59 6.73
C ALA A 52 -4.98 0.63 7.72
N LEU A 53 -5.04 0.98 9.01
CA LEU A 53 -5.68 0.17 10.05
C LEU A 53 -7.20 0.02 9.84
N ASN A 54 -7.85 1.01 9.22
CA ASN A 54 -9.29 0.99 8.93
C ASN A 54 -9.60 0.62 7.46
N GLN A 55 -8.57 0.41 6.63
CA GLN A 55 -8.71 0.10 5.20
C GLN A 55 -8.61 -1.40 4.90
N THR A 56 -8.50 -2.23 5.94
CA THR A 56 -8.43 -3.69 5.81
C THR A 56 -9.43 -4.38 6.73
N GLN A 57 -9.71 -5.66 6.44
CA GLN A 57 -10.61 -6.50 7.25
C GLN A 57 -9.86 -7.25 8.37
N TYR A 58 -8.57 -6.98 8.55
CA TYR A 58 -7.72 -7.72 9.46
C TYR A 58 -7.63 -7.02 10.81
N GLU A 59 -7.69 -7.80 11.89
CA GLU A 59 -7.59 -7.30 13.27
C GLU A 59 -6.19 -6.79 13.63
N ARG A 60 -5.16 -7.40 13.04
CA ARG A 60 -3.75 -7.03 13.21
C ARG A 60 -3.16 -6.67 11.86
N VAL A 61 -2.50 -5.52 11.79
CA VAL A 61 -1.89 -4.99 10.56
C VAL A 61 -0.47 -4.54 10.86
N ILE A 62 0.47 -4.94 10.00
CA ILE A 62 1.82 -4.38 9.96
C ILE A 62 1.87 -3.43 8.77
N SER A 63 2.16 -2.16 9.03
CA SER A 63 2.42 -1.17 7.98
C SER A 63 3.92 -1.07 7.76
N LEU A 64 4.36 -1.29 6.51
CA LEU A 64 5.74 -1.09 6.08
C LEU A 64 5.83 0.20 5.28
N ASP A 65 6.91 0.94 5.48
CA ASP A 65 7.20 2.12 4.66
C ASP A 65 7.71 1.70 3.28
N SER A 66 7.60 2.61 2.30
CA SER A 66 7.95 2.30 0.90
C SER A 66 9.46 2.16 0.65
N ASP A 67 10.28 2.64 1.57
CA ASP A 67 11.75 2.64 1.52
C ASP A 67 12.38 1.57 2.46
N ALA A 68 11.56 0.63 2.94
CA ALA A 68 12.02 -0.47 3.78
C ALA A 68 12.36 -1.73 2.97
N ASP A 69 13.44 -2.41 3.36
CA ASP A 69 13.80 -3.74 2.85
C ASP A 69 13.42 -4.83 3.87
N VAL A 70 12.73 -5.87 3.40
CA VAL A 70 12.39 -7.05 4.23
C VAL A 70 13.40 -8.17 3.97
N LEU A 71 14.22 -8.47 4.96
CA LEU A 71 15.33 -9.42 4.83
C LEU A 71 14.97 -10.86 5.25
N GLU A 72 13.98 -11.02 6.12
CA GLU A 72 13.58 -12.31 6.70
C GLU A 72 12.06 -12.50 6.72
N HIS A 73 11.61 -13.73 7.01
CA HIS A 73 10.19 -14.04 7.11
C HIS A 73 9.53 -13.33 8.30
N MET A 74 8.46 -12.59 8.04
CA MET A 74 7.74 -11.81 9.07
C MET A 74 6.73 -12.62 9.90
N VAL A 75 6.74 -13.95 9.82
CA VAL A 75 5.76 -14.82 10.51
C VAL A 75 5.80 -14.60 12.02
N GLU A 76 6.99 -14.41 12.57
CA GLU A 76 7.20 -14.20 14.01
C GLU A 76 6.51 -12.94 14.56
N LEU A 77 6.33 -11.92 13.72
CA LEU A 77 5.66 -10.67 14.10
C LEU A 77 4.13 -10.82 14.23
N PHE A 78 3.57 -11.95 13.76
CA PHE A 78 2.14 -12.26 13.84
C PHE A 78 1.82 -13.35 14.87
N LEU A 79 2.80 -13.81 15.65
CA LEU A 79 2.58 -14.77 16.75
C LEU A 79 1.72 -14.19 17.87
#